data_AF-G3AC55-F1
#
_entry.id   AF-G3AC55-F1
#
_cell.length_a   1.000
_cell.length_b   1.000
_cell.length_c   1.000
_cell.angle_alpha   90.00
_cell.angle_beta   90.00
_cell.angle_gamma   90.00
#
_symmetry.space_group_name_H-M   'P 1'
#
loop_
_entity.id
_entity.type
_entity.pdbx_description
1 polymer ?
#
loop_
_entity_poly.entity_id
_entity_poly.type
_entity_poly.pdbx_seq_one_letter_code
_entity_poly.pdbx_strand_id
1 'polypeptide(L)'
;MHILARLLLAIAAFFVGGCTNVLETRTTHTSAPHAQVDVTDENFKCDIGRAETGEFTNSIEDYGKYFLGYVEFDDQGWSYNQNAQMQALELRLKQELADPQYQDTDFLTVVFIHGWHHNAHDNDCNVNEFRSMLRLANDSYDQLPPGTFKHRRRIVGIYVGWRGEAVDASGIRYLTIMDRRYTAEHVAKGAVRELFATLRKYEFAERTNSNRADRMRTVVTASAASSHSTDCLRRC
;
A
#
# COMPACT_ATOMS: atom_id res chain seq x y z
N MET A 1 31.60 -10.38 48.59
CA MET A 1 32.17 -9.71 47.38
C MET A 1 31.69 -10.31 46.05
N HIS A 2 31.51 -11.63 45.92
CA HIS A 2 31.05 -12.24 44.65
C HIS A 2 29.61 -11.94 44.23
N ILE A 3 28.71 -11.67 45.18
CA ILE A 3 27.30 -11.35 44.89
C ILE A 3 27.17 -9.96 44.26
N LEU A 4 27.92 -8.98 44.76
CA LEU A 4 27.94 -7.61 44.21
C LEU A 4 28.47 -7.59 42.78
N ALA A 5 29.51 -8.38 42.49
CA ALA A 5 30.09 -8.50 41.16
C ALA A 5 29.12 -9.14 40.15
N ARG A 6 28.32 -10.12 40.56
CA ARG A 6 27.29 -10.75 39.71
C ARG A 6 26.12 -9.80 39.44
N LEU A 7 25.74 -8.98 40.43
CA LEU A 7 24.70 -7.96 40.28
C LEU A 7 25.14 -6.84 39.33
N LEU A 8 26.38 -6.38 39.44
CA LEU A 8 26.97 -5.40 38.52
C LEU A 8 27.08 -5.94 37.09
N LEU A 9 27.44 -7.22 36.91
CA LEU A 9 27.47 -7.85 35.59
C LEU A 9 26.07 -7.97 34.96
N ALA A 10 25.05 -8.29 35.76
CA ALA A 10 23.67 -8.39 35.29
C ALA A 10 23.10 -7.01 34.91
N ILE A 11 23.42 -5.97 35.68
CA ILE A 11 23.05 -4.58 35.36
C ILE A 11 23.77 -4.12 34.08
N ALA A 12 25.07 -4.40 33.94
CA ALA A 12 25.82 -4.08 32.73
C ALA A 12 25.27 -4.80 31.48
N ALA A 13 24.85 -6.07 31.61
CA ALA A 13 24.20 -6.81 30.53
C ALA A 13 22.83 -6.20 30.13
N PHE A 14 22.09 -5.66 31.09
CA PHE A 14 20.83 -4.94 30.83
C PHE A 14 21.05 -3.60 30.11
N PHE A 15 22.15 -2.88 30.42
CA PHE A 15 22.46 -1.61 29.76
C PHE A 15 23.02 -1.76 28.33
N VAL A 16 23.63 -2.90 27.99
CA VAL A 16 24.17 -3.14 26.63
C VAL A 16 23.10 -3.61 25.64
N GLY A 17 21.93 -4.06 26.11
CA GLY A 17 20.80 -4.46 25.25
C GLY A 17 19.88 -3.33 24.79
N GLY A 18 20.13 -2.07 25.21
CA GLY A 18 19.15 -0.97 25.09
C GLY A 18 19.15 -0.15 23.80
N CYS A 19 20.05 -0.40 22.86
CA CYS A 19 20.15 0.41 21.63
C CYS A 19 19.80 -0.40 20.38
N THR A 20 18.62 -1.01 20.34
CA THR A 20 18.01 -1.31 19.04
C THR A 20 17.47 0.01 18.51
N ASN A 21 18.18 0.63 17.56
CA ASN A 21 17.62 1.73 16.78
C ASN A 21 16.39 1.17 16.08
N VAL A 22 15.19 1.48 16.59
CA VAL A 22 13.94 1.26 15.87
C VAL A 22 13.95 2.32 14.77
N LEU A 23 14.68 2.04 13.69
CA LEU A 23 14.64 2.86 12.50
C LEU A 23 13.20 2.84 11.99
N GLU A 24 12.67 4.03 11.82
CA GLU A 24 11.37 4.29 11.23
C GLU A 24 11.45 3.91 9.74
N THR A 25 11.07 2.67 9.41
CA THR A 25 10.89 2.21 8.02
C THR A 25 9.70 2.95 7.43
N ARG A 26 9.96 4.05 6.74
CA ARG A 26 8.96 4.87 6.04
C ARG A 26 9.52 5.37 4.72
N THR A 27 8.68 5.42 3.70
CA THR A 27 9.05 6.01 2.40
C THR A 27 9.18 7.54 2.57
N THR A 28 10.29 8.12 2.10
CA THR A 28 10.57 9.57 2.23
C THR A 28 10.33 10.28 0.90
N HIS A 29 9.22 11.01 0.77
CA HIS A 29 8.79 11.61 -0.50
C HIS A 29 9.82 12.54 -1.14
N THR A 30 10.08 12.32 -2.44
CA THR A 30 10.72 13.33 -3.30
C THR A 30 9.80 13.66 -4.47
N SER A 31 9.90 14.88 -5.01
CA SER A 31 9.05 15.39 -6.08
C SER A 31 9.58 15.04 -7.49
N ALA A 32 10.55 14.13 -7.59
CA ALA A 32 11.27 13.88 -8.82
C ALA A 32 10.41 13.05 -9.80
N PRO A 33 10.39 13.39 -11.10
CA PRO A 33 9.82 12.52 -12.13
C PRO A 33 10.64 11.23 -12.20
N HIS A 34 9.99 10.09 -11.96
CA HIS A 34 10.64 8.78 -12.05
C HIS A 34 10.37 8.08 -13.39
N ALA A 35 11.32 7.22 -13.77
CA ALA A 35 11.08 6.18 -14.76
C ALA A 35 10.09 5.16 -14.16
N GLN A 36 9.05 4.81 -14.91
CA GLN A 36 8.05 3.82 -14.48
C GLN A 36 8.75 2.53 -14.07
N VAL A 37 8.34 1.93 -12.94
CA VAL A 37 8.79 0.59 -12.55
C VAL A 37 8.37 -0.38 -13.65
N ASP A 38 9.31 -1.19 -14.14
CA ASP A 38 8.99 -2.18 -15.16
C ASP A 38 8.17 -3.32 -14.53
N VAL A 39 6.85 -3.15 -14.58
CA VAL A 39 5.87 -4.13 -14.09
C VAL A 39 5.76 -5.38 -14.98
N THR A 40 6.61 -5.50 -16.01
CA THR A 40 6.70 -6.65 -16.91
C THR A 40 7.90 -7.55 -16.63
N ASP A 41 8.79 -7.17 -15.70
CA ASP A 41 9.90 -8.03 -15.29
C ASP A 41 9.42 -9.23 -14.48
N GLU A 42 9.30 -10.38 -15.15
CA GLU A 42 8.96 -11.67 -14.52
C GLU A 42 10.06 -12.18 -13.56
N ASN A 43 11.27 -11.61 -13.60
CA ASN A 43 12.37 -11.96 -12.72
C ASN A 43 12.49 -11.04 -11.50
N PHE A 44 11.52 -10.15 -11.28
CA PHE A 44 11.52 -9.24 -10.14
C PHE A 44 11.63 -10.02 -8.83
N LYS A 45 12.73 -9.84 -8.11
CA LYS A 45 12.92 -10.42 -6.78
C LYS A 45 12.38 -9.44 -5.75
N CYS A 46 11.21 -9.75 -5.22
CA CYS A 46 10.67 -8.99 -4.11
C CYS A 46 11.30 -9.42 -2.78
N ASP A 47 11.53 -8.46 -1.88
CA ASP A 47 11.97 -8.70 -0.51
C ASP A 47 10.88 -8.25 0.46
N ILE A 48 10.77 -8.95 1.59
CA ILE A 48 9.77 -8.61 2.61
C ILE A 48 10.40 -7.65 3.61
N GLY A 49 9.91 -6.42 3.61
CA GLY A 49 10.10 -5.51 4.74
C GLY A 49 11.47 -4.84 4.86
N ARG A 50 12.27 -4.77 3.79
CA ARG A 50 13.56 -4.06 3.79
C ARG A 50 13.60 -2.92 2.78
N ALA A 51 13.79 -1.71 3.30
CA ALA A 51 14.14 -0.55 2.50
C ALA A 51 15.49 -0.79 1.80
N GLU A 52 15.57 -0.45 0.51
CA GLU A 52 16.80 -0.47 -0.26
C GLU A 52 17.34 0.94 -0.50
N THR A 53 18.65 1.06 -0.70
CA THR A 53 19.24 2.36 -1.07
C THR A 53 18.77 2.77 -2.45
N GLY A 54 18.09 3.92 -2.56
CA GLY A 54 17.52 4.41 -3.82
C GLY A 54 16.07 4.01 -4.06
N GLU A 55 15.38 3.51 -3.03
CA GLU A 55 13.96 3.18 -3.07
C GLU A 55 13.10 4.35 -3.58
N PHE A 56 12.11 4.02 -4.41
CA PHE A 56 11.12 4.98 -4.88
C PHE A 56 10.07 5.28 -3.81
N THR A 57 9.87 6.57 -3.55
CA THR A 57 9.06 7.04 -2.42
C THR A 57 7.91 7.95 -2.87
N ASN A 58 7.55 7.88 -4.15
CA ASN A 58 6.46 8.68 -4.69
C ASN A 58 5.11 8.16 -4.18
N SER A 59 4.26 9.05 -3.70
CA SER A 59 2.89 8.70 -3.30
C SER A 59 1.98 8.41 -4.50
N ILE A 60 2.41 8.75 -5.73
CA ILE A 60 1.67 8.50 -6.97
C ILE A 60 2.63 7.97 -8.04
N GLU A 61 2.29 6.82 -8.61
CA GLU A 61 2.89 6.24 -9.80
C GLU A 61 1.92 6.35 -10.97
N ASP A 62 2.32 7.06 -12.03
CA ASP A 62 1.50 7.24 -13.21
C ASP A 62 1.98 6.33 -14.35
N TYR A 63 1.12 5.39 -14.74
CA TYR A 63 1.36 4.46 -15.85
C TYR A 63 0.69 4.92 -17.15
N GLY A 64 0.17 6.16 -17.19
CA GLY A 64 -0.56 6.74 -18.32
C GLY A 64 -1.99 6.21 -18.41
N LYS A 65 -2.14 4.89 -18.62
CA LYS A 65 -3.45 4.23 -18.75
C LYS A 65 -4.13 3.93 -17.42
N TYR A 66 -3.33 3.73 -16.37
CA TYR A 66 -3.78 3.62 -14.99
C TYR A 66 -2.83 4.42 -14.08
N PHE A 67 -3.19 4.65 -12.83
CA PHE A 67 -2.24 5.19 -11.85
C PHE A 67 -2.41 4.45 -10.53
N LEU A 68 -1.37 4.45 -9.72
CA LEU A 68 -1.30 3.84 -8.41
C LEU A 68 -0.95 4.92 -7.38
N GLY A 69 -1.77 5.08 -6.34
CA GLY A 69 -1.45 5.91 -5.19
C GLY A 69 -1.12 5.07 -3.96
N TYR A 70 -0.16 5.54 -3.16
CA TYR A 70 0.18 4.96 -1.86
C TYR A 70 -0.41 5.82 -0.75
N VAL A 71 -1.05 5.15 0.21
CA VAL A 71 -1.55 5.77 1.43
C VAL A 71 -1.08 4.93 2.62
N GLU A 72 -0.11 5.45 3.35
CA GLU A 72 0.48 4.86 4.54
C GLU A 72 -0.10 5.50 5.81
N PHE A 73 -0.47 4.63 6.75
CA PHE A 73 -0.97 4.98 8.07
C PHE A 73 0.04 4.55 9.13
N ASP A 74 0.11 5.30 10.23
CA ASP A 74 0.91 4.87 11.37
C ASP A 74 0.22 3.77 12.17
N ASP A 75 1.00 3.10 13.03
CA ASP A 75 0.57 1.98 13.87
C ASP A 75 -0.52 2.39 14.90
N GLN A 76 -0.74 3.69 15.07
CA GLN A 76 -1.78 4.28 15.91
C GLN A 76 -3.02 4.72 15.11
N GLY A 77 -3.01 4.54 13.78
CA GLY A 77 -4.10 4.88 12.87
C GLY A 77 -4.17 6.34 12.46
N TRP A 78 -3.10 7.12 12.61
CA TRP A 78 -2.97 8.49 12.08
C TRP A 78 -2.33 8.50 10.69
N SER A 79 -2.61 9.54 9.93
CA SER A 79 -2.08 9.71 8.59
C SER A 79 -0.65 10.25 8.58
N TYR A 80 0.15 9.72 7.66
CA TYR A 80 1.51 10.18 7.42
C TYR A 80 1.55 11.65 6.96
N ASN A 81 2.53 12.42 7.45
CA ASN A 81 2.83 13.82 7.11
C ASN A 81 1.57 14.69 6.95
N GLN A 82 0.70 14.73 7.96
CA GLN A 82 -0.51 15.57 7.97
C GLN A 82 -1.42 15.32 6.75
N ASN A 83 -1.69 14.05 6.40
CA ASN A 83 -2.50 13.68 5.23
C ASN A 83 -1.85 13.97 3.86
N ALA A 84 -0.54 14.23 3.73
CA ALA A 84 0.05 14.60 2.43
C ALA A 84 -0.20 13.58 1.30
N GLN A 85 -0.06 12.28 1.59
CA GLN A 85 -0.33 11.21 0.62
C GLN A 85 -1.81 11.14 0.23
N MET A 86 -2.69 11.24 1.23
CA MET A 86 -4.15 11.35 1.05
C MET A 86 -4.53 12.56 0.20
N GLN A 87 -3.91 13.72 0.45
CA GLN A 87 -4.14 14.95 -0.31
C GLN A 87 -3.63 14.84 -1.75
N ALA A 88 -2.48 14.22 -1.97
CA ALA A 88 -1.95 13.98 -3.31
C ALA A 88 -2.88 13.05 -4.12
N LEU A 89 -3.36 11.98 -3.49
CA LEU A 89 -4.35 11.08 -4.09
C LEU A 89 -5.67 11.80 -4.40
N GLU A 90 -6.19 12.58 -3.44
CA GLU A 90 -7.43 13.34 -3.63
C GLU A 90 -7.27 14.39 -4.74
N LEU A 91 -6.15 15.10 -4.78
CA LEU A 91 -5.87 16.09 -5.81
C LEU A 91 -5.79 15.42 -7.18
N ARG A 92 -5.07 14.31 -7.31
CA ARG A 92 -4.96 13.56 -8.57
C ARG A 92 -6.32 13.03 -9.03
N LEU A 93 -7.09 12.41 -8.14
CA LEU A 93 -8.43 11.91 -8.45
C LEU A 93 -9.37 13.03 -8.90
N LYS A 94 -9.36 14.15 -8.18
CA LYS A 94 -10.17 15.33 -8.54
C LYS A 94 -9.79 15.89 -9.91
N GLN A 95 -8.49 15.93 -10.23
CA GLN A 95 -8.01 16.36 -11.55
C GLN A 95 -8.52 15.44 -12.66
N GLU A 96 -8.39 14.11 -12.51
CA GLU A 96 -8.87 13.17 -13.54
C GLU A 96 -10.41 13.20 -13.67
N LEU A 97 -11.15 13.29 -12.57
CA LEU A 97 -12.61 13.39 -12.63
C LEU A 97 -13.09 14.66 -13.35
N ALA A 98 -12.35 15.77 -13.24
CA ALA A 98 -12.67 17.04 -13.89
C ALA A 98 -12.14 17.16 -15.32
N ASP A 99 -11.23 16.29 -15.75
CA ASP A 99 -10.56 16.41 -17.03
C ASP A 99 -11.51 16.07 -18.21
N PRO A 100 -11.64 16.95 -19.22
CA PRO A 100 -12.39 16.66 -20.44
C PRO A 100 -12.03 15.35 -21.14
N GLN A 101 -10.77 14.91 -21.05
CA GLN A 101 -10.30 13.67 -21.68
C GLN A 101 -11.00 12.41 -21.14
N TYR A 102 -11.53 12.48 -19.91
CA TYR A 102 -12.21 11.39 -19.22
C TYR A 102 -13.74 11.58 -19.15
N GLN A 103 -14.31 12.45 -20.00
CA GLN A 103 -15.76 12.65 -20.09
C GLN A 103 -16.54 11.41 -20.55
N ASP A 104 -15.89 10.42 -21.16
CA ASP A 104 -16.52 9.17 -21.59
C ASP A 104 -15.79 7.96 -20.98
N THR A 105 -15.47 8.07 -19.70
CA THR A 105 -14.69 7.10 -18.96
C THR A 105 -15.37 6.76 -17.64
N ASP A 106 -15.44 5.47 -17.35
CA ASP A 106 -15.80 4.96 -16.03
C ASP A 106 -14.53 4.67 -15.21
N PHE A 107 -14.49 5.16 -13.99
CA PHE A 107 -13.41 4.99 -13.03
C PHE A 107 -13.64 3.74 -12.18
N LEU A 108 -12.66 2.83 -12.17
CA LEU A 108 -12.58 1.71 -11.25
C LEU A 108 -11.50 2.00 -10.21
N THR A 109 -11.91 2.29 -8.98
CA THR A 109 -10.99 2.42 -7.86
C THR A 109 -10.76 1.04 -7.26
N VAL A 110 -9.50 0.60 -7.21
CA VAL A 110 -9.10 -0.67 -6.59
C VAL A 110 -8.25 -0.34 -5.39
N VAL A 111 -8.77 -0.62 -4.20
CA VAL A 111 -8.05 -0.46 -2.95
C VAL A 111 -7.48 -1.82 -2.56
N PHE A 112 -6.16 -1.89 -2.39
CA PHE A 112 -5.49 -3.05 -1.84
C PHE A 112 -4.92 -2.70 -0.48
N ILE A 113 -5.29 -3.49 0.52
CA ILE A 113 -4.82 -3.35 1.89
C ILE A 113 -3.78 -4.44 2.14
N HIS A 114 -2.56 -4.04 2.45
CA HIS A 114 -1.47 -4.99 2.61
C HIS A 114 -1.61 -5.88 3.86
N GLY A 115 -0.86 -6.98 3.87
CA GLY A 115 -0.81 -7.90 5.01
C GLY A 115 0.27 -7.51 6.02
N TRP A 116 0.15 -7.99 7.26
CA TRP A 116 1.03 -7.59 8.38
C TRP A 116 2.54 -7.86 8.20
N HIS A 117 2.91 -8.78 7.31
CA HIS A 117 4.31 -9.05 7.00
C HIS A 117 4.92 -8.02 6.05
N HIS A 118 4.10 -7.20 5.39
CA HIS A 118 4.51 -6.38 4.25
C HIS A 118 4.55 -4.89 4.61
N ASN A 119 5.34 -4.16 3.84
CA ASN A 119 5.46 -2.70 3.90
C ASN A 119 4.98 -2.10 2.57
N ALA A 120 5.08 -0.78 2.43
CA ALA A 120 4.85 -0.08 1.17
C ALA A 120 6.17 0.17 0.40
N HIS A 121 7.18 -0.68 0.63
CA HIS A 121 8.46 -0.52 -0.05
C HIS A 121 8.35 -0.87 -1.53
N ASP A 122 9.11 -0.17 -2.37
CA ASP A 122 9.13 -0.41 -3.83
C ASP A 122 9.43 -1.88 -4.20
N ASN A 123 10.28 -2.53 -3.41
CA ASN A 123 10.66 -3.93 -3.57
C ASN A 123 9.74 -4.93 -2.86
N ASP A 124 8.67 -4.48 -2.19
CA ASP A 124 7.78 -5.37 -1.44
C ASP A 124 6.96 -6.25 -2.37
N CYS A 125 6.81 -7.53 -2.02
CA CYS A 125 6.04 -8.49 -2.83
C CYS A 125 4.58 -8.06 -3.03
N ASN A 126 3.92 -7.54 -1.99
CA ASN A 126 2.54 -7.07 -2.12
C ASN A 126 2.43 -5.85 -3.04
N VAL A 127 3.41 -4.95 -2.98
CA VAL A 127 3.47 -3.79 -3.88
C VAL A 127 3.59 -4.26 -5.33
N ASN A 128 4.50 -5.19 -5.61
CA ASN A 128 4.73 -5.67 -6.98
C ASN A 128 3.60 -6.56 -7.51
N GLU A 129 3.01 -7.41 -6.67
CA GLU A 129 1.80 -8.15 -7.03
C GLU A 129 0.64 -7.21 -7.33
N PHE A 130 0.46 -6.15 -6.53
CA PHE A 130 -0.58 -5.16 -6.77
C PHE A 130 -0.37 -4.38 -8.06
N ARG A 131 0.86 -3.91 -8.33
CA ARG A 131 1.21 -3.27 -9.62
C ARG A 131 0.90 -4.20 -10.79
N SER A 132 1.30 -5.46 -10.69
CA SER A 132 1.06 -6.49 -11.72
C SER A 132 -0.44 -6.72 -11.93
N MET A 133 -1.22 -6.79 -10.87
CA MET A 133 -2.68 -6.93 -10.94
C MET A 133 -3.31 -5.73 -11.66
N LEU A 134 -2.90 -4.49 -11.35
CA LEU A 134 -3.41 -3.29 -12.02
C LEU A 134 -3.07 -3.28 -13.51
N ARG A 135 -1.84 -3.67 -13.87
CA ARG A 135 -1.41 -3.83 -15.26
C ARG A 135 -2.28 -4.85 -15.99
N LEU A 136 -2.39 -6.07 -15.45
CA LEU A 136 -3.17 -7.15 -16.07
C LEU A 136 -4.65 -6.77 -16.20
N ALA A 137 -5.23 -6.10 -15.19
CA ALA A 137 -6.59 -5.59 -15.26
C ALA A 137 -6.74 -4.55 -16.38
N ASN A 138 -5.80 -3.63 -16.52
CA ASN A 138 -5.80 -2.66 -17.62
C ASN A 138 -5.67 -3.34 -18.99
N ASP A 139 -4.69 -4.23 -19.15
CA ASP A 139 -4.42 -4.95 -20.39
C ASP A 139 -5.64 -5.79 -20.81
N SER A 140 -6.37 -6.36 -19.83
CA SER A 140 -7.61 -7.09 -20.09
C SER A 140 -8.70 -6.21 -20.70
N TYR A 141 -8.77 -4.92 -20.34
CA TYR A 141 -9.73 -3.99 -20.94
C TYR A 141 -9.39 -3.67 -22.40
N ASP A 142 -8.10 -3.59 -22.73
CA ASP A 142 -7.64 -3.33 -24.10
C ASP A 142 -7.84 -4.54 -25.04
N GLN A 143 -7.89 -5.75 -24.49
CA GLN A 143 -8.08 -7.00 -25.26
C GLN A 143 -9.56 -7.31 -25.56
N LEU A 144 -10.50 -6.65 -24.89
CA LEU A 144 -11.92 -6.92 -25.08
C LEU A 144 -12.43 -6.32 -26.40
N PRO A 145 -13.39 -6.98 -27.07
CA PRO A 145 -13.98 -6.45 -28.30
C PRO A 145 -14.56 -5.04 -28.11
N PRO A 146 -14.44 -4.15 -29.11
CA PRO A 146 -15.09 -2.84 -29.08
C PRO A 146 -16.59 -2.97 -28.78
N GLY A 147 -17.10 -2.13 -27.87
CA GLY A 147 -18.50 -2.14 -27.46
C GLY A 147 -18.85 -3.12 -26.33
N THR A 148 -17.89 -3.87 -25.79
CA THR A 148 -18.11 -4.71 -24.59
C THR A 148 -18.53 -3.87 -23.38
N PHE A 149 -17.94 -2.67 -23.24
CA PHE A 149 -18.35 -1.67 -22.26
C PHE A 149 -18.91 -0.45 -22.97
N LYS A 150 -19.87 0.21 -22.32
CA LYS A 150 -20.47 1.46 -22.81
C LYS A 150 -19.46 2.60 -22.89
N HIS A 151 -18.51 2.64 -21.95
CA HIS A 151 -17.49 3.67 -21.83
C HIS A 151 -16.11 3.04 -21.65
N ARG A 152 -15.05 3.81 -21.86
CA ARG A 152 -13.67 3.38 -21.55
C ARG A 152 -13.51 3.19 -20.04
N ARG A 153 -12.55 2.35 -19.62
CA ARG A 153 -12.26 2.10 -18.20
C ARG A 153 -10.95 2.74 -17.81
N ARG A 154 -10.93 3.49 -16.71
CA ARG A 154 -9.71 4.04 -16.08
C ARG A 154 -9.56 3.45 -14.70
N ILE A 155 -8.42 2.79 -14.45
CA ILE A 155 -8.15 2.17 -13.14
C ILE A 155 -7.41 3.15 -12.24
N VAL A 156 -7.87 3.27 -11.01
CA VAL A 156 -7.24 4.01 -9.92
C VAL A 156 -6.84 3.00 -8.84
N GLY A 157 -5.57 2.63 -8.80
CA GLY A 157 -5.03 1.75 -7.77
C GLY A 157 -4.72 2.56 -6.51
N ILE A 158 -5.07 2.03 -5.34
CA ILE A 158 -4.72 2.61 -4.05
C ILE A 158 -4.12 1.51 -3.18
N TYR A 159 -2.83 1.59 -2.91
CA TYR A 159 -2.14 0.71 -1.98
C TYR A 159 -2.20 1.33 -0.59
N VAL A 160 -2.87 0.63 0.32
CA VAL A 160 -2.98 1.00 1.73
C VAL A 160 -1.94 0.22 2.50
N GLY A 161 -1.03 0.95 3.14
CA GLY A 161 0.01 0.39 3.97
C GLY A 161 0.04 0.96 5.39
N TRP A 162 0.72 0.23 6.26
CA TRP A 162 1.22 0.65 7.57
C TRP A 162 2.52 -0.10 7.83
N ARG A 163 3.13 0.10 9.00
CA ARG A 163 4.37 -0.58 9.35
C ARG A 163 4.16 -2.10 9.56
N GLY A 164 4.79 -2.89 8.71
CA GLY A 164 4.89 -4.35 8.75
C GLY A 164 6.11 -4.88 9.52
N GLU A 165 6.60 -6.07 9.16
CA GLU A 165 7.69 -6.76 9.87
C GLU A 165 9.05 -6.05 9.67
N ALA A 166 9.63 -5.53 10.75
CA ALA A 166 10.93 -4.85 10.73
C ALA A 166 12.12 -5.74 11.18
N VAL A 167 11.89 -6.99 11.60
CA VAL A 167 12.92 -7.79 12.29
C VAL A 167 12.95 -9.23 11.79
N ASP A 168 14.01 -9.57 11.07
CA ASP A 168 14.41 -10.93 10.72
C ASP A 168 15.07 -11.61 11.94
N ALA A 169 14.27 -11.94 12.95
CA ALA A 169 14.71 -12.73 14.10
C ALA A 169 13.82 -13.96 14.24
N SER A 170 14.29 -15.07 13.65
CA SER A 170 13.63 -16.38 13.57
C SER A 170 13.09 -16.94 14.89
N GLY A 171 13.51 -16.42 16.05
CA GLY A 171 13.06 -16.85 17.38
C GLY A 171 11.93 -16.05 18.05
N ILE A 172 11.56 -14.85 17.54
CA ILE A 172 10.59 -13.95 18.22
C ILE A 172 9.31 -13.73 17.40
N ARG A 173 9.25 -14.27 16.18
CA ARG A 173 8.13 -14.13 15.22
C ARG A 173 6.75 -14.45 15.79
N TYR A 174 6.65 -15.37 16.76
CA TYR A 174 5.38 -15.76 17.37
C TYR A 174 4.82 -14.72 18.35
N LEU A 175 5.67 -13.90 18.99
CA LEU A 175 5.21 -12.89 19.95
C LEU A 175 4.63 -11.65 19.28
N THR A 176 4.99 -11.39 18.01
CA THR A 176 4.48 -10.25 17.21
C THR A 176 3.11 -10.49 16.57
N ILE A 177 2.60 -11.73 16.52
CA ILE A 177 1.35 -12.06 15.81
C ILE A 177 0.13 -11.42 16.49
N MET A 178 0.07 -11.43 17.83
CA MET A 178 -1.09 -10.94 18.58
C MET A 178 -1.15 -9.40 18.65
N ASP A 179 0.00 -8.76 18.84
CA ASP A 179 0.13 -7.30 18.86
C ASP A 179 -0.22 -6.69 17.49
N ARG A 180 0.07 -7.40 16.40
CA ARG A 180 -0.11 -6.89 15.02
C ARG A 180 -1.47 -7.21 14.40
N ARG A 181 -2.18 -8.26 14.85
CA ARG A 181 -3.63 -8.38 14.59
C ARG A 181 -4.36 -7.18 15.18
N TYR A 182 -3.97 -6.76 16.39
CA TYR A 182 -4.51 -5.59 17.04
C TYR A 182 -4.16 -4.31 16.26
N THR A 183 -2.93 -4.14 15.76
CA THR A 183 -2.54 -3.02 14.88
C THR A 183 -3.36 -2.99 13.59
N ALA A 184 -3.49 -4.10 12.86
CA ALA A 184 -4.30 -4.15 11.64
C ALA A 184 -5.78 -3.81 11.91
N GLU A 185 -6.32 -4.29 13.05
CA GLU A 185 -7.68 -3.94 13.49
C GLU A 185 -7.80 -2.46 13.90
N HIS A 186 -6.75 -1.88 14.49
CA HIS A 186 -6.72 -0.46 14.89
C HIS A 186 -6.60 0.47 13.69
N VAL A 187 -5.69 0.18 12.76
CA VAL A 187 -5.52 0.93 11.51
C VAL A 187 -6.80 0.87 10.67
N ALA A 188 -7.44 -0.31 10.57
CA ALA A 188 -8.72 -0.46 9.90
C ALA A 188 -9.87 0.33 10.56
N LYS A 189 -9.83 0.53 11.88
CA LYS A 189 -10.80 1.37 12.63
C LYS A 189 -10.46 2.87 12.62
N GLY A 190 -9.22 3.24 12.30
CA GLY A 190 -8.69 4.61 12.27
C GLY A 190 -8.76 5.26 10.88
N ALA A 191 -7.65 5.87 10.44
CA ALA A 191 -7.59 6.69 9.23
C ALA A 191 -7.88 5.96 7.90
N VAL A 192 -7.89 4.64 7.87
CA VAL A 192 -8.43 3.89 6.71
C VAL A 192 -9.91 4.25 6.45
N ARG A 193 -10.67 4.57 7.50
CA ARG A 193 -12.06 5.04 7.36
C ARG A 193 -12.14 6.43 6.71
N GLU A 194 -11.17 7.29 6.95
CA GLU A 194 -11.08 8.61 6.31
C GLU A 194 -10.87 8.44 4.80
N LEU A 195 -9.96 7.54 4.39
CA LEU A 195 -9.79 7.17 2.98
C LEU A 195 -11.11 6.71 2.36
N PHE A 196 -11.80 5.75 2.99
CA PHE A 196 -13.07 5.26 2.45
C PHE A 196 -14.18 6.33 2.45
N ALA A 197 -14.22 7.22 3.43
CA ALA A 197 -15.15 8.35 3.46
C ALA A 197 -14.89 9.30 2.28
N THR A 198 -13.62 9.61 2.01
CA THR A 198 -13.20 10.44 0.87
C THR A 198 -13.58 9.77 -0.46
N LEU A 199 -13.27 8.49 -0.66
CA LEU A 199 -13.65 7.76 -1.87
C LEU A 199 -15.18 7.76 -2.09
N ARG A 200 -15.94 7.49 -1.02
CA ARG A 200 -17.41 7.47 -1.07
C ARG A 200 -18.00 8.85 -1.37
N LYS A 201 -17.38 9.93 -0.91
CA LYS A 201 -17.77 11.31 -1.25
C LYS A 201 -17.65 11.55 -2.76
N TYR A 202 -16.55 11.13 -3.39
CA TYR A 202 -16.36 11.27 -4.84
C TYR A 202 -17.32 10.37 -5.63
N GLU A 203 -17.50 9.11 -5.21
CA GLU A 203 -18.50 8.23 -5.83
C GLU A 203 -19.92 8.81 -5.77
N PHE A 204 -20.31 9.38 -4.63
CA PHE A 204 -21.62 9.99 -4.47
C PHE A 204 -21.79 11.26 -5.32
N ALA A 205 -20.75 12.10 -5.41
CA ALA A 205 -20.75 13.28 -6.27
C ALA A 205 -20.96 12.89 -7.76
N GLU A 206 -20.29 11.83 -8.22
CA GLU A 206 -20.47 11.32 -9.58
C GLU A 206 -21.88 10.72 -9.79
N ARG A 207 -22.40 9.97 -8.81
CA ARG A 207 -23.75 9.39 -8.85
C ARG A 207 -24.86 10.43 -8.95
N THR A 208 -24.71 11.55 -8.22
CA THR A 208 -25.72 12.63 -8.20
C THR A 208 -25.69 13.50 -9.46
N ASN A 209 -24.62 13.45 -10.24
CA ASN A 209 -24.57 14.07 -11.55
C ASN A 209 -25.29 13.18 -12.57
N SER A 210 -26.47 13.59 -13.02
CA SER A 210 -27.34 12.80 -13.92
C SER A 210 -26.66 12.36 -15.23
N ASN A 211 -25.66 13.10 -15.70
CA ASN A 211 -24.88 12.76 -16.90
C ASN A 211 -23.72 11.78 -16.62
N ARG A 212 -23.39 11.56 -15.34
CA ARG A 212 -22.24 10.75 -14.88
C ARG A 212 -22.64 9.70 -13.82
N ALA A 213 -23.93 9.41 -13.71
CA ALA A 213 -24.43 8.46 -12.72
C ALA A 213 -23.72 7.10 -12.85
N ASP A 214 -23.24 6.57 -11.72
CA ASP A 214 -22.51 5.30 -11.59
C ASP A 214 -21.18 5.18 -12.36
N ARG A 215 -20.55 6.30 -12.73
CA ARG A 215 -19.25 6.29 -13.42
C ARG A 215 -18.05 6.01 -12.53
N MET A 216 -18.20 5.96 -11.21
CA MET A 216 -17.12 5.59 -10.30
C MET A 216 -17.55 4.44 -9.40
N ARG A 217 -16.71 3.41 -9.30
CA ARG A 217 -16.91 2.26 -8.41
C ARG A 217 -15.62 1.87 -7.71
N THR A 218 -15.72 1.62 -6.40
CA THR A 218 -14.63 1.12 -5.57
C THR A 218 -14.76 -0.38 -5.32
N VAL A 219 -13.65 -1.09 -5.47
CA VAL A 219 -13.47 -2.49 -5.07
C VAL A 219 -12.35 -2.51 -4.03
N VAL A 220 -12.57 -3.23 -2.94
CA VAL A 220 -11.59 -3.38 -1.87
C VAL A 220 -11.12 -4.82 -1.81
N THR A 221 -9.81 -5.00 -1.79
CA THR A 221 -9.11 -6.27 -1.65
C THR A 221 -8.10 -6.15 -0.52
N ALA A 222 -7.83 -7.25 0.18
CA ALA A 222 -6.89 -7.25 1.30
C ALA A 222 -6.16 -8.58 1.37
N SER A 223 -4.89 -8.55 1.76
CA SER A 223 -4.11 -9.75 2.04
C SER A 223 -4.25 -10.13 3.52
N ALA A 224 -4.85 -11.30 3.79
CA ALA A 224 -4.88 -11.90 5.11
C ALA A 224 -3.81 -13.00 5.16
N ALA A 225 -2.73 -12.77 5.89
CA ALA A 225 -1.68 -13.77 6.04
C ALA A 225 -2.20 -15.00 6.81
N SER A 226 -2.27 -16.14 6.13
CA SER A 226 -2.31 -17.46 6.76
C SER A 226 -0.86 -17.89 7.07
N SER A 227 -0.65 -18.64 8.14
CA SER A 227 0.68 -19.07 8.61
C SER A 227 1.38 -20.11 7.72
N HIS A 228 0.88 -20.37 6.51
CA HIS A 228 1.46 -21.31 5.54
C HIS A 228 1.23 -20.77 4.13
N SER A 229 2.19 -20.01 3.60
CA SER A 229 2.30 -19.81 2.15
C SER A 229 3.77 -19.70 1.77
N THR A 230 4.40 -20.86 1.61
CA THR A 230 5.65 -21.01 0.85
C THR A 230 5.37 -21.59 -0.54
N ASP A 231 4.11 -21.63 -0.97
CA ASP A 231 3.71 -22.13 -2.28
C ASP A 231 2.82 -21.08 -2.98
N CYS A 232 3.45 -20.00 -3.43
CA CYS A 232 2.88 -19.15 -4.47
C CYS A 232 3.80 -19.30 -5.70
N LEU A 233 3.21 -19.64 -6.84
CA LEU A 233 3.82 -19.76 -8.18
C LEU A 233 4.63 -21.04 -8.50
N ARG A 234 4.01 -22.21 -8.33
CA ARG A 234 4.27 -23.38 -9.21
C ARG A 234 2.97 -24.03 -9.65
N ARG A 235 2.31 -23.44 -10.65
CA ARG A 235 1.46 -24.07 -11.69
C ARG A 235 0.59 -23.00 -12.35
N CYS A 236 1.11 -22.45 -13.44
CA CYS A 236 0.33 -22.18 -14.64
C CYS A 236 0.92 -23.08 -15.73
#